data_AF-U3FBE7-F1
#
_entry.id   AF-U3FBE7-F1
#
_cell.length_a   1.000
_cell.length_b   1.000
_cell.length_c   1.000
_cell.angle_alpha   90.00
_cell.angle_beta   90.00
_cell.angle_gamma   90.00
#
_symmetry.space_group_name_H-M   'P 1'
#
loop_
_entity.id
_entity.type
_entity.pdbx_description
1 polymer ?
#
loop_
_entity_poly.entity_id
_entity_poly.type
_entity_poly.pdbx_seq_one_letter_code
_entity_poly.pdbx_strand_id
1 'polypeptide(L)'
;MAKRTKKVGIVGKYGTRYGASLRKMVKKIEISQHAKYTCSFCGKTKMKRKAVGIWHCGSCMKTVAGGAWTYNTTSAVTVKSAIRRLKELKDQ
;
A
#
# COMPACT_ATOMS: atom_id res chain seq x y z
N MET A 1 20.49 17.77 -1.98
CA MET A 1 20.52 16.57 -1.11
C MET A 1 21.37 15.49 -1.76
N ALA A 2 22.35 14.92 -1.05
CA ALA A 2 23.22 13.86 -1.58
C ALA A 2 22.63 12.44 -1.41
N LYS A 3 22.97 11.53 -2.32
CA LYS A 3 22.56 10.12 -2.25
C LYS A 3 23.30 9.42 -1.11
N ARG A 4 22.56 9.06 -0.05
CA ARG A 4 23.14 8.46 1.17
C ARG A 4 23.44 6.97 1.08
N THR A 5 22.72 6.21 0.23
CA THR A 5 22.89 4.75 0.15
C THR A 5 22.89 4.26 -1.31
N LYS A 6 23.72 3.25 -1.62
CA LYS A 6 23.77 2.63 -2.96
C LYS A 6 22.60 1.67 -3.21
N LYS A 7 22.33 0.77 -2.24
CA LYS A 7 21.36 -0.34 -2.40
C LYS A 7 20.30 -0.45 -1.30
N VAL A 8 20.62 -0.07 -0.06
CA VAL A 8 19.80 -0.45 1.10
C VAL A 8 18.54 0.42 1.25
N GLY A 9 18.59 1.74 1.07
CA GLY A 9 17.40 2.59 1.24
C GLY A 9 16.83 2.51 2.66
N ILE A 10 15.49 2.41 2.80
CA ILE A 10 14.77 2.41 4.09
C ILE A 10 15.26 1.33 5.08
N VAL A 11 15.70 0.18 4.57
CA VAL A 11 16.20 -0.93 5.40
C VAL A 11 17.63 -0.70 5.92
N GLY A 12 18.24 0.45 5.64
CA GLY A 12 19.48 0.88 6.28
C GLY A 12 19.37 0.94 7.81
N LYS A 13 18.16 1.15 8.34
CA LYS A 13 17.87 1.12 9.79
C LYS A 13 18.18 -0.22 10.47
N TYR A 14 18.23 -1.32 9.70
CA TYR A 14 18.55 -2.64 10.24
C TYR A 14 20.06 -2.95 10.28
N GLY A 15 20.90 -2.08 9.72
CA GLY A 15 22.35 -2.27 9.68
C GLY A 15 22.76 -3.59 9.03
N THR A 16 23.68 -4.31 9.68
CA THR A 16 24.22 -5.59 9.21
C THR A 16 23.34 -6.80 9.55
N ARG A 17 22.32 -6.64 10.40
CA ARG A 17 21.50 -7.74 10.96
C ARG A 17 20.56 -8.40 9.94
N TYR A 18 20.16 -9.65 10.22
CA TYR A 18 19.13 -10.44 9.52
C TYR A 18 19.45 -10.95 8.10
N GLY A 19 20.59 -10.57 7.52
CA GLY A 19 21.00 -11.04 6.18
C GLY A 19 20.32 -10.30 5.01
N ALA A 20 20.94 -10.39 3.84
CA ALA A 20 20.57 -9.56 2.68
C ALA A 20 19.21 -9.94 2.06
N SER A 21 18.86 -11.22 2.02
CA SER A 21 17.61 -11.71 1.41
C SER A 21 16.38 -11.23 2.19
N LEU A 22 16.37 -11.39 3.51
CA LEU A 22 15.30 -10.89 4.37
C LEU A 22 15.15 -9.36 4.25
N ARG A 23 16.27 -8.63 4.26
CA ARG A 23 16.26 -7.16 4.07
C ARG A 23 15.72 -6.74 2.70
N LYS A 24 15.96 -7.50 1.63
CA LYS A 24 15.39 -7.21 0.29
C LYS A 24 13.87 -7.42 0.28
N MET A 25 13.36 -8.47 0.93
CA MET A 25 11.92 -8.73 1.03
C MET A 25 11.22 -7.64 1.83
N VAL A 26 11.73 -7.34 3.04
CA VAL A 26 11.13 -6.32 3.90
C VAL A 26 11.21 -4.93 3.25
N LYS A 27 12.30 -4.61 2.52
CA LYS A 27 12.41 -3.33 1.80
C LYS A 27 11.23 -3.06 0.87
N LYS A 28 10.78 -4.07 0.11
CA LYS A 28 9.62 -3.91 -0.80
C LYS A 28 8.34 -3.61 -0.01
N ILE A 29 8.12 -4.34 1.08
CA ILE A 29 6.96 -4.19 1.99
C ILE A 29 7.00 -2.82 2.70
N GLU A 30 8.16 -2.40 3.17
CA GLU A 30 8.29 -1.14 3.90
C GLU A 30 8.11 0.09 3.02
N ILE A 31 8.55 0.01 1.76
CA ILE A 31 8.32 1.10 0.81
C ILE A 31 6.81 1.26 0.55
N SER A 32 6.09 0.16 0.28
CA SER A 32 4.66 0.25 -0.01
C SER A 32 3.86 0.70 1.20
N GLN A 33 4.17 0.20 2.41
CA GLN A 33 3.40 0.55 3.61
C GLN A 33 3.55 2.02 4.01
N HIS A 34 4.71 2.65 3.73
CA HIS A 34 4.98 4.05 4.07
C HIS A 34 4.68 5.01 2.91
N ALA A 35 4.35 4.50 1.72
CA ALA A 35 3.97 5.32 0.58
C ALA A 35 2.67 6.09 0.85
N LYS A 36 2.53 7.25 0.20
CA LYS A 36 1.26 7.96 0.09
C LYS A 36 0.60 7.59 -1.23
N TYR A 37 -0.68 7.24 -1.17
CA TYR A 37 -1.48 6.91 -2.35
C TYR A 37 -2.44 8.05 -2.70
N THR A 38 -2.86 8.07 -3.96
CA THR A 38 -3.92 8.96 -4.45
C THR A 38 -5.26 8.51 -3.88
N CYS A 39 -5.97 9.42 -3.22
CA CYS A 39 -7.27 9.14 -2.64
C CYS A 39 -8.35 9.11 -3.73
N SER A 40 -9.11 8.02 -3.82
CA SER A 40 -10.22 7.89 -4.77
C SER A 40 -11.40 8.83 -4.51
N PHE A 41 -11.50 9.41 -3.32
CA PHE A 41 -12.60 10.33 -2.96
C PHE A 41 -12.31 11.78 -3.31
N CYS A 42 -11.07 12.25 -3.06
CA CYS A 42 -10.72 13.67 -3.19
C CYS A 42 -9.55 13.95 -4.16
N GLY A 43 -9.05 12.94 -4.87
CA GLY A 43 -7.99 13.04 -5.87
C GLY A 43 -6.58 13.37 -5.34
N LYS A 44 -6.44 13.72 -4.05
CA LYS A 44 -5.14 14.14 -3.47
C LYS A 44 -4.30 12.93 -3.03
N THR A 45 -2.97 13.01 -3.21
CA THR A 45 -1.98 12.02 -2.75
C THR A 45 -1.70 12.12 -1.24
N LYS A 46 -2.77 11.97 -0.44
CA LYS A 46 -2.75 12.08 1.02
C LYS A 46 -3.32 10.85 1.73
N MET A 47 -3.55 9.75 1.00
CA MET A 47 -3.97 8.47 1.60
C MET A 47 -2.75 7.75 2.18
N LYS A 48 -2.75 7.50 3.49
CA LYS A 48 -1.64 6.85 4.21
C LYS A 48 -2.18 5.75 5.14
N ARG A 49 -1.39 4.71 5.36
CA ARG A 49 -1.69 3.64 6.32
C ARG A 49 -1.72 4.20 7.75
N LYS A 50 -2.79 3.91 8.49
CA LYS A 50 -2.92 4.23 9.92
C LYS A 50 -2.63 3.00 10.79
N ALA A 51 -3.17 1.85 10.41
CA ALA A 51 -2.89 0.56 11.03
C ALA A 51 -2.90 -0.54 9.95
N VAL A 52 -2.64 -1.80 10.32
CA VAL A 52 -2.79 -2.93 9.41
C VAL A 52 -4.21 -2.93 8.84
N GLY A 53 -4.35 -2.92 7.51
CA GLY A 53 -5.65 -2.93 6.84
C GLY A 53 -6.45 -1.63 6.91
N ILE A 54 -5.99 -0.61 7.64
CA ILE A 54 -6.69 0.66 7.80
C ILE A 54 -5.90 1.80 7.14
N TRP A 55 -6.53 2.43 6.15
CA TRP A 55 -5.96 3.55 5.39
C TRP A 55 -6.78 4.82 5.62
N HIS A 56 -6.10 5.93 5.86
CA HIS A 56 -6.74 7.20 6.17
C HIS A 56 -6.21 8.32 5.29
N CYS A 57 -7.13 9.12 4.73
CA CYS A 57 -6.78 10.29 3.95
C CYS A 57 -6.79 11.54 4.84
N GLY A 58 -5.62 12.12 5.10
CA GLY A 58 -5.52 13.36 5.87
C GLY A 58 -6.03 14.63 5.16
N SER A 59 -6.69 14.51 4.00
CA SER A 59 -7.31 15.67 3.33
C SER A 59 -8.83 15.68 3.39
N CYS A 60 -9.47 14.55 3.15
CA CYS A 60 -10.94 14.43 3.18
C CYS A 60 -11.43 13.65 4.39
N MET A 61 -10.52 13.26 5.30
CA MET A 61 -10.78 12.54 6.55
C MET A 61 -11.46 11.18 6.37
N LYS A 62 -11.53 10.66 5.13
CA LYS A 62 -12.08 9.32 4.85
C LYS A 62 -11.11 8.24 5.28
N THR A 63 -11.65 7.21 5.90
CA THR A 63 -10.95 5.98 6.30
C THR A 63 -11.48 4.81 5.48
N VAL A 64 -10.60 3.95 5.01
CA VAL A 64 -10.88 2.85 4.09
C VAL A 64 -10.22 1.58 4.61
N ALA A 65 -10.94 0.46 4.53
CA ALA A 65 -10.36 -0.87 4.69
C ALA A 65 -9.62 -1.27 3.42
N GLY A 66 -8.33 -1.60 3.54
CA GLY A 66 -7.45 -1.94 2.43
C GLY A 66 -6.51 -3.08 2.77
N GLY A 67 -5.43 -3.22 2.00
CA GLY A 67 -4.42 -4.26 2.25
C GLY A 67 -3.56 -3.98 3.48
N ALA A 68 -2.82 -5.00 3.93
CA ALA A 68 -1.90 -4.89 5.05
C ALA A 68 -0.74 -3.92 4.76
N TRP A 69 -0.21 -3.94 3.53
CA TRP A 69 0.99 -3.17 3.11
C TRP A 69 0.75 -2.27 1.90
N THR A 70 -0.32 -2.50 1.14
CA THR A 70 -0.72 -1.73 -0.04
C THR A 70 -2.17 -1.28 0.12
N TYR A 71 -2.54 -0.14 -0.45
CA TYR A 71 -3.91 0.38 -0.36
C TYR A 71 -4.94 -0.60 -0.96
N ASN A 72 -4.68 -1.10 -2.17
CA ASN A 72 -5.46 -2.16 -2.81
C ASN A 72 -4.62 -3.43 -2.95
N THR A 73 -5.24 -4.59 -2.75
CA THR A 73 -4.64 -5.90 -3.06
C THR A 73 -5.11 -6.38 -4.43
N THR A 74 -4.28 -7.16 -5.12
CA THR A 74 -4.63 -7.73 -6.44
C THR A 74 -5.88 -8.60 -6.34
N SER A 75 -5.97 -9.45 -5.31
CA SER A 75 -7.14 -10.30 -5.06
C SER A 75 -8.42 -9.50 -4.80
N ALA A 76 -8.37 -8.39 -4.05
CA ALA A 76 -9.56 -7.58 -3.83
C ALA A 76 -10.03 -6.89 -5.12
N VAL A 77 -9.10 -6.46 -5.97
CA VAL A 77 -9.41 -5.85 -7.27
C VAL A 77 -10.08 -6.87 -8.19
N THR A 78 -9.56 -8.11 -8.28
CA THR A 78 -10.16 -9.16 -9.12
C THR A 78 -11.55 -9.56 -8.63
N VAL A 79 -11.72 -9.75 -7.33
CA VAL A 79 -13.03 -10.06 -6.73
C VAL A 79 -14.03 -8.94 -6.99
N LYS A 80 -13.63 -7.66 -6.85
CA LYS A 80 -14.50 -6.51 -7.14
C LYS A 80 -14.99 -6.51 -8.59
N SER A 81 -14.10 -6.80 -9.56
CA SER A 81 -14.50 -6.92 -10.96
C SER A 81 -15.43 -8.11 -11.23
N ALA A 82 -15.17 -9.26 -10.60
CA ALA A 82 -16.00 -10.45 -10.78
C ALA A 82 -17.41 -10.25 -10.21
N ILE A 83 -17.53 -9.68 -9.01
CA ILE A 83 -18.83 -9.37 -8.38
C ILE A 83 -19.63 -8.40 -9.25
N ARG A 84 -19.00 -7.34 -9.78
CA ARG A 84 -19.68 -6.39 -10.65
C ARG A 84 -20.28 -7.10 -11.88
N ARG A 85 -19.48 -7.92 -12.57
CA ARG A 85 -19.92 -8.68 -13.76
C ARG A 85 -21.08 -9.63 -13.44
N LEU A 86 -21.00 -10.36 -12.32
CA LEU A 86 -22.06 -11.28 -11.90
C LEU A 86 -23.36 -10.55 -11.53
N LYS A 87 -23.25 -9.35 -10.97
CA LYS A 87 -24.41 -8.51 -10.66
C LYS A 87 -25.11 -8.04 -11.93
N GLU A 88 -24.36 -7.52 -12.90
CA GLU A 88 -24.88 -7.08 -14.21
C GLU A 88 -25.61 -8.22 -14.95
N LEU A 89 -25.09 -9.45 -14.89
CA LEU A 89 -25.73 -10.63 -15.49
C LEU A 89 -26.99 -11.09 -14.75
N LYS A 90 -27.11 -10.81 -13.44
CA LYS A 90 -28.27 -11.17 -12.63
C LYS A 90 -29.44 -10.21 -12.83
N ASP A 91 -29.13 -8.95 -13.07
CA ASP A 91 -30.11 -7.87 -13.20
C ASP A 91 -30.70 -7.77 -14.64
N GLN A 92 -30.19 -8.59 -15.57
CA GLN A 92 -30.78 -8.86 -16.90
C GLN A 92 -31.84 -9.95 -16.83
#